data_AF-A0A962R912-F1
#
_entry.id   AF-A0A962R912-F1
#
_cell.length_a   1.000
_cell.length_b   1.000
_cell.length_c   1.000
_cell.angle_alpha   90.00
_cell.angle_beta   90.00
_cell.angle_gamma   90.00
#
_symmetry.space_group_name_H-M   'P 1'
#
loop_
_entity.id
_entity.type
_entity.pdbx_description
1 polymer ?
#
loop_
_entity_poly.entity_id
_entity_poly.type
_entity_poly.pdbx_seq_one_letter_code
_entity_poly.pdbx_strand_id
1 'polypeptide(L)'
;MIKLQFDDAQVRELANRLHALGGAISRPAMQDIGEQMVRSTRQRFAESKAPDGTPWEPNSETTLARLVANHRSKKKTRTGGRTLTQKGVQRLAAKKPLIGESKSLSTQIHYQATDTSVTVGST
;
A
#
# COMPACT_ATOMS: atom_id res chain seq x y z
N MET A 1 -64.54 9.26 -8.63
CA MET A 1 -63.06 9.30 -8.62
C MET A 1 -62.57 8.04 -7.90
N ILE A 2 -61.84 7.14 -8.57
CA ILE A 2 -61.36 5.89 -7.96
C ILE A 2 -59.88 6.07 -7.62
N LYS A 3 -59.50 5.71 -6.40
CA LYS A 3 -58.12 5.79 -5.90
C LYS A 3 -57.65 4.36 -5.62
N LEU A 4 -56.63 3.89 -6.35
CA LEU A 4 -55.94 2.65 -6.04
C LEU A 4 -54.76 2.95 -5.10
N GLN A 5 -54.60 2.12 -4.06
CA GLN A 5 -53.43 2.10 -3.19
C GLN A 5 -52.88 0.66 -3.19
N PHE A 6 -51.58 0.53 -3.41
CA PHE A 6 -50.87 -0.75 -3.35
C PHE A 6 -50.10 -0.82 -2.04
N ASP A 7 -50.28 -1.92 -1.30
CA ASP A 7 -49.43 -2.25 -0.15
C ASP A 7 -48.25 -3.10 -0.63
N ASP A 8 -47.07 -2.50 -0.64
CA ASP A 8 -45.82 -3.09 -1.11
C ASP A 8 -44.87 -3.47 0.05
N ALA A 9 -45.35 -3.48 1.30
CA ALA A 9 -44.51 -3.74 2.48
C ALA A 9 -43.81 -5.11 2.39
N GLN A 10 -44.52 -6.14 1.96
CA GLN A 10 -43.96 -7.50 1.83
C GLN A 10 -42.91 -7.60 0.71
N VAL A 11 -43.11 -6.88 -0.40
CA VAL A 11 -42.17 -6.87 -1.52
C VAL A 11 -40.86 -6.19 -1.11
N ARG A 12 -40.95 -5.07 -0.38
CA ARG A 12 -39.78 -4.37 0.15
C ARG A 12 -39.01 -5.22 1.16
N GLU A 13 -39.70 -5.92 2.05
CA GLU A 13 -39.08 -6.83 3.01
C GLU A 13 -38.34 -7.98 2.31
N LEU A 14 -38.94 -8.60 1.29
CA LEU A 14 -38.29 -9.65 0.51
C LEU A 14 -37.05 -9.12 -0.21
N ALA A 15 -37.13 -7.94 -0.84
CA ALA A 15 -36.00 -7.32 -1.52
C ALA A 15 -34.83 -7.05 -0.56
N ASN A 16 -35.12 -6.55 0.65
CA ASN A 16 -34.12 -6.32 1.68
C ASN A 16 -33.42 -7.62 2.12
N ARG A 17 -34.19 -8.71 2.29
CA ARG A 17 -33.64 -10.03 2.63
C ARG A 17 -32.74 -10.57 1.52
N LEU A 18 -33.17 -10.47 0.26
CA LEU A 18 -32.36 -10.91 -0.88
C LEU A 18 -31.06 -10.11 -0.99
N HIS A 19 -31.13 -8.79 -0.76
CA HIS A 19 -29.93 -7.94 -0.74
C HIS A 19 -28.96 -8.34 0.38
N ALA A 20 -29.47 -8.56 1.60
CA ALA A 20 -28.67 -8.98 2.74
C ALA A 20 -28.02 -10.36 2.52
N LEU A 21 -28.75 -11.31 1.93
CA LEU A 21 -28.21 -12.62 1.57
C LEU A 21 -27.11 -12.51 0.51
N GLY A 22 -27.34 -11.71 -0.53
CA GLY A 22 -26.34 -11.42 -1.55
C GLY A 22 -25.06 -10.85 -0.92
N GLY A 23 -25.21 -9.86 -0.05
CA GLY A 23 -24.08 -9.24 0.66
C GLY A 23 -23.34 -10.19 1.61
N ALA A 24 -24.05 -11.04 2.34
CA ALA A 24 -23.44 -12.05 3.21
C ALA A 24 -22.58 -13.06 2.43
N ILE A 25 -22.94 -13.36 1.17
CA ILE A 25 -22.19 -14.26 0.30
C ILE A 25 -21.00 -13.55 -0.36
N SER A 26 -21.17 -12.30 -0.80
CA SER A 26 -20.16 -11.57 -1.56
C SER A 26 -19.11 -10.88 -0.68
N ARG A 27 -19.47 -10.45 0.54
CA ARG A 27 -18.56 -9.73 1.43
C ARG A 27 -17.29 -10.51 1.78
N PRO A 28 -17.32 -11.82 2.09
CA PRO A 28 -16.10 -12.61 2.27
C PRO A 28 -15.17 -12.57 1.03
N ALA A 29 -15.73 -12.71 -0.17
CA ALA A 29 -14.94 -12.61 -1.41
C ALA A 29 -14.32 -11.21 -1.58
N MET A 30 -15.05 -10.14 -1.25
CA MET A 30 -14.50 -8.78 -1.28
C MET A 30 -13.38 -8.59 -0.24
N GLN A 31 -13.49 -9.22 0.94
CA GLN A 31 -12.43 -9.19 1.95
C GLN A 31 -11.16 -9.91 1.46
N ASP A 32 -11.30 -11.10 0.86
CA ASP A 32 -10.18 -11.87 0.31
C ASP A 32 -9.46 -11.11 -0.80
N ILE A 33 -10.22 -10.48 -1.71
CA ILE A 33 -9.68 -9.63 -2.78
C ILE A 33 -8.90 -8.47 -2.17
N GLY A 34 -9.49 -7.77 -1.19
CA GLY A 34 -8.84 -6.65 -0.50
C GLY A 34 -7.53 -7.05 0.18
N GLU A 35 -7.53 -8.17 0.90
CA GLU A 35 -6.33 -8.70 1.54
C GLU A 35 -5.25 -9.03 0.51
N GLN A 36 -5.62 -9.70 -0.58
CA GLN A 36 -4.70 -10.06 -1.66
C GLN A 36 -4.11 -8.81 -2.34
N MET A 37 -4.91 -7.76 -2.54
CA MET A 37 -4.42 -6.51 -3.11
C MET A 37 -3.44 -5.81 -2.18
N VAL A 38 -3.71 -5.75 -0.88
CA VAL A 38 -2.78 -5.17 0.11
C VAL A 38 -1.48 -6.00 0.17
N ARG A 39 -1.60 -7.33 0.24
CA ARG A 39 -0.46 -8.25 0.27
C ARG A 39 0.42 -8.09 -0.97
N SER A 40 -0.17 -8.15 -2.16
CA SER A 40 0.57 -8.01 -3.41
C SER A 40 1.23 -6.64 -3.55
N THR A 41 0.58 -5.58 -3.07
CA THR A 41 1.15 -4.23 -3.06
C THR A 41 2.35 -4.16 -2.12
N ARG A 42 2.23 -4.65 -0.88
CA ARG A 42 3.36 -4.70 0.07
C ARG A 42 4.53 -5.54 -0.45
N GLN A 43 4.24 -6.66 -1.11
CA GLN A 43 5.26 -7.48 -1.76
C GLN A 43 5.98 -6.72 -2.87
N ARG A 44 5.25 -6.02 -3.74
CA ARG A 44 5.85 -5.17 -4.78
C ARG A 44 6.75 -4.08 -4.22
N PHE A 45 6.38 -3.45 -3.09
CA PHE A 45 7.29 -2.55 -2.36
C PHE A 45 8.56 -3.28 -1.89
N ALA A 46 8.42 -4.46 -1.28
CA ALA A 46 9.57 -5.24 -0.83
C ALA A 46 10.51 -5.63 -1.98
N GLU A 47 9.97 -5.88 -3.17
CA GLU A 47 10.72 -6.24 -4.38
C GLU A 47 11.15 -5.04 -5.24
N SER A 48 10.72 -3.82 -4.88
CA SER A 48 10.93 -2.60 -5.67
C SER A 48 10.42 -2.69 -7.11
N LYS A 49 9.17 -3.16 -7.27
CA LYS A 49 8.49 -3.32 -8.55
C LYS A 49 7.20 -2.51 -8.65
N ALA A 50 6.90 -2.08 -9.86
CA ALA A 50 5.64 -1.46 -10.25
C ALA A 50 4.48 -2.50 -10.31
N PRO A 51 3.22 -2.05 -10.41
CA PRO A 51 2.06 -2.95 -10.52
C PRO A 51 2.11 -3.91 -11.71
N ASP A 52 2.78 -3.51 -12.80
CA ASP A 52 3.02 -4.34 -14.00
C ASP A 52 4.20 -5.32 -13.84
N GLY A 53 4.90 -5.29 -12.70
CA GLY A 53 6.05 -6.13 -12.40
C GLY A 53 7.41 -5.56 -12.81
N THR A 54 7.45 -4.42 -13.51
CA THR A 54 8.72 -3.78 -13.90
C THR A 54 9.47 -3.24 -12.66
N PRO A 55 10.81 -3.30 -12.61
CA PRO A 55 11.57 -2.67 -11.52
C PRO A 55 11.37 -1.16 -11.52
N TRP A 56 11.32 -0.54 -10.34
CA TRP A 56 11.33 0.92 -10.23
C TRP A 56 12.66 1.52 -10.68
N GLU A 57 12.58 2.75 -11.14
CA GLU A 57 13.76 3.54 -11.50
C GLU A 57 14.72 3.66 -10.30
N PRO A 58 16.04 3.50 -10.49
CA PRO A 58 17.01 3.62 -9.41
C PRO A 58 17.01 5.02 -8.79
N ASN A 59 17.48 5.11 -7.53
CA ASN A 59 17.65 6.41 -6.90
C ASN A 59 18.72 7.23 -7.64
N SER A 60 18.47 8.53 -7.81
CA SER A 60 19.46 9.46 -8.33
C SER A 60 20.69 9.56 -7.43
N GLU A 61 21.83 9.93 -8.00
CA GLU A 61 23.08 10.17 -7.26
C GLU A 61 22.90 11.19 -6.14
N THR A 62 22.09 12.23 -6.38
CA THR A 62 21.81 13.27 -5.38
C THR A 62 21.04 12.72 -4.18
N THR A 63 20.12 11.79 -4.39
CA THR A 63 19.39 11.10 -3.31
C THR A 63 20.33 10.23 -2.49
N LEU A 64 21.19 9.46 -3.16
CA LEU A 64 22.18 8.60 -2.53
C LEU A 64 23.23 9.39 -1.73
N ALA A 65 23.73 10.51 -2.29
CA ALA A 65 24.66 11.40 -1.61
C ALA A 65 24.05 12.03 -0.35
N ARG A 66 22.77 12.43 -0.42
CA ARG A 66 22.03 13.00 0.72
C ARG A 66 21.86 12.00 1.86
N LEU A 67 21.57 10.73 1.54
CA LEU A 67 21.42 9.65 2.51
C LEU A 67 22.66 9.50 3.42
N VAL A 68 23.86 9.60 2.83
CA VAL A 68 25.13 9.43 3.55
C VAL A 68 25.83 10.75 3.89
N ALA A 69 25.15 11.90 3.71
CA ALA A 69 25.74 13.21 3.92
C ALA A 69 26.14 13.45 5.39
N ASN A 70 25.43 12.85 6.34
CA ASN A 70 25.64 13.06 7.77
C ASN A 70 27.03 12.58 8.26
N HIS A 71 27.56 13.27 9.27
CA HIS A 71 28.90 13.02 9.80
C HIS A 71 29.02 11.62 10.44
N ARG A 72 27.92 11.00 10.88
CA ARG A 72 27.91 9.66 11.46
C ARG A 72 28.14 8.55 10.42
N SER A 73 27.86 8.82 9.15
CA SER A 73 28.12 7.88 8.05
C SER A 73 29.53 8.00 7.48
N LYS A 74 30.34 8.95 7.96
CA LYS A 74 31.69 9.23 7.46
C LYS A 74 32.71 9.29 8.60
N LYS A 75 33.84 8.59 8.48
CA LYS A 75 34.97 8.69 9.42
C LYS A 75 36.09 9.56 8.85
N LYS A 76 36.82 10.25 9.73
CA LYS A 76 38.01 11.03 9.37
C LYS A 76 39.14 10.06 8.99
N THR A 77 39.86 10.37 7.93
CA THR A 77 41.07 9.63 7.54
C THR A 77 42.30 10.24 8.21
N ARG A 78 43.39 9.49 8.28
CA ARG A 78 44.67 9.98 8.82
C ARG A 78 45.19 11.21 8.06
N THR A 79 44.82 11.34 6.78
CA THR A 79 45.17 12.44 5.88
C THR A 79 44.24 13.66 5.97
N GLY A 80 43.30 13.69 6.92
CA GLY A 80 42.39 14.83 7.11
C GLY A 80 41.11 14.81 6.28
N GLY A 81 41.01 13.92 5.28
CA GLY A 81 39.79 13.68 4.51
C GLY A 81 38.71 12.91 5.27
N ARG A 82 37.58 12.63 4.59
CA ARG A 82 36.48 11.80 5.13
C ARG A 82 36.15 10.68 4.16
N THR A 83 35.96 9.47 4.69
CA THR A 83 35.50 8.30 3.92
C THR A 83 34.28 7.68 4.59
N LEU A 84 33.48 6.91 3.86
CA LEU A 84 32.31 6.24 4.41
C LEU A 84 32.72 5.22 5.48
N THR A 85 31.90 5.13 6.53
CA THR A 85 31.97 4.03 7.48
C THR A 85 31.34 2.78 6.85
N GLN A 86 31.64 1.58 7.39
CA GLN A 86 30.98 0.35 6.95
C GLN A 86 29.44 0.46 7.03
N LYS A 87 28.92 1.13 8.07
CA LYS A 87 27.48 1.43 8.21
C LYS A 87 26.98 2.36 7.10
N GLY A 88 27.78 3.35 6.69
CA GLY A 88 27.46 4.23 5.57
C GLY A 88 27.39 3.49 4.23
N VAL A 89 28.33 2.58 3.98
CA VAL A 89 28.33 1.73 2.78
C VAL A 89 27.12 0.80 2.77
N GLN A 90 26.81 0.15 3.89
CA GLN A 90 25.63 -0.71 4.02
C GLN A 90 24.32 0.05 3.79
N ARG A 91 24.19 1.28 4.31
CA ARG A 91 23.02 2.14 4.07
C ARG A 91 22.85 2.49 2.60
N LEU A 92 23.95 2.81 1.91
CA LEU A 92 23.94 3.09 0.48
C LEU A 92 23.49 1.87 -0.32
N ALA A 93 24.08 0.70 -0.05
CA ALA A 93 23.77 -0.55 -0.72
C ALA A 93 22.34 -1.04 -0.46
N ALA A 94 21.80 -0.79 0.73
CA ALA A 94 20.45 -1.19 1.11
C ALA A 94 19.35 -0.20 0.66
N LYS A 95 19.71 0.96 0.06
CA LYS A 95 18.73 1.98 -0.30
C LYS A 95 17.91 1.54 -1.52
N LYS A 96 16.69 1.07 -1.25
CA LYS A 96 15.70 0.77 -2.27
C LYS A 96 15.12 2.05 -2.91
N PRO A 97 14.80 2.05 -4.21
CA PRO A 97 14.13 3.18 -4.85
C PRO A 97 12.72 3.38 -4.30
N LEU A 98 12.26 4.63 -4.26
CA LEU A 98 10.91 5.06 -3.81
C LEU A 98 10.47 4.58 -2.40
N ILE A 99 11.39 4.06 -1.58
CA ILE A 99 11.13 3.65 -0.20
C ILE A 99 11.93 4.55 0.74
N GLY A 100 11.23 5.37 1.52
CA GLY A 100 11.83 6.22 2.56
C GLY A 100 12.31 5.42 3.79
N GLU A 101 13.08 6.07 4.66
CA GLU A 101 13.60 5.44 5.89
C GLU A 101 12.49 4.97 6.83
N SER A 102 11.39 5.73 6.92
CA SER A 102 10.21 5.39 7.73
C SER A 102 9.37 4.26 7.14
N LYS A 103 9.50 3.98 5.84
CA LYS A 103 8.63 3.07 5.09
C LYS A 103 7.12 3.39 5.21
N SER A 104 6.77 4.65 5.51
CA SER A 104 5.40 5.06 5.86
C SER A 104 4.35 4.55 4.87
N LEU A 105 4.55 4.85 3.58
CA LEU A 105 3.60 4.49 2.54
C LEU A 105 3.33 2.97 2.48
N SER A 106 4.36 2.12 2.54
CA SER A 106 4.14 0.67 2.43
C SER A 106 3.49 0.07 3.69
N THR A 107 3.65 0.73 4.83
CA THR A 107 3.02 0.32 6.10
C THR A 107 1.58 0.81 6.25
N GLN A 108 1.20 1.85 5.50
CA GLN A 108 -0.09 2.53 5.58
C GLN A 108 -1.06 2.12 4.45
N ILE A 109 -0.77 1.04 3.71
CA ILE A 109 -1.71 0.51 2.72
C ILE A 109 -2.79 -0.32 3.43
N HIS A 110 -4.03 0.07 3.23
CA HIS A 110 -5.23 -0.56 3.79
C HIS A 110 -6.29 -0.77 2.71
N TYR A 111 -7.23 -1.68 2.99
CA TYR A 111 -8.42 -1.87 2.15
C TYR A 111 -9.69 -1.63 2.96
N GLN A 112 -10.76 -1.28 2.24
CA GLN A 112 -12.12 -1.24 2.73
C GLN A 112 -12.99 -2.09 1.79
N ALA A 113 -13.65 -3.09 2.34
CA ALA A 113 -14.56 -3.96 1.60
C ALA A 113 -16.02 -3.62 1.96
N THR A 114 -16.83 -3.40 0.94
CA THR A 114 -18.30 -3.42 1.02
C THR A 114 -18.80 -4.76 0.51
N ASP A 115 -20.11 -4.89 0.38
CA ASP A 115 -20.74 -6.11 -0.12
C ASP A 115 -20.55 -6.24 -1.65
N THR A 116 -20.25 -5.16 -2.35
CA THR A 116 -20.15 -5.14 -3.82
C THR A 116 -18.87 -4.53 -4.36
N SER A 117 -17.99 -4.00 -3.49
CA SER A 117 -16.78 -3.31 -3.92
C SER A 117 -15.64 -3.43 -2.90
N VAL A 118 -14.42 -3.25 -3.42
CA VAL A 118 -13.19 -3.14 -2.64
C VAL A 118 -12.48 -1.85 -3.04
N THR A 119 -12.13 -1.04 -2.05
CA THR A 119 -11.29 0.13 -2.23
C THR A 119 -9.96 -0.10 -1.52
N VAL A 120 -8.84 0.22 -2.19
CA VAL A 120 -7.49 0.13 -1.63
C VAL A 120 -6.84 1.50 -1.68
N GLY A 121 -6.23 1.91 -0.57
CA GLY A 121 -5.61 3.24 -0.46
C GLY A 121 -4.59 3.33 0.67
N SER A 122 -4.04 4.53 0.84
CA SER A 122 -3.12 4.88 1.92
C SER A 122 -3.70 5.97 2.81
N THR A 123 -3.50 5.87 4.12
CA THR A 123 -3.94 6.86 5.12
C THR A 123 -2.78 7.39 5.94
#